data_AF-A0A1U7MR97-F1
#
_entry.id   AF-A0A1U7MR97-F1
#
_cell.length_a   1.000
_cell.length_b   1.000
_cell.length_c   1.000
_cell.angle_alpha   90.00
_cell.angle_beta   90.00
_cell.angle_gamma   90.00
#
_symmetry.space_group_name_H-M   'P 1'
#
loop_
_entity.id
_entity.type
_entity.pdbx_description
1 polymer ?
#
loop_
_entity_poly.entity_id
_entity_poly.type
_entity_poly.pdbx_seq_one_letter_code
_entity_poly.pdbx_strand_id
1 'polypeptide(L)'
;MTATPGRPFDHLLLTRFSAVVVPGAPPAPAEWLHYRLGFFYDACLPSVTRQRGAEPFDWLVLFDDRCNDDFRDQVEELAEGAFTPIWSREPFRRDSFASHVADRADAAYLITTRIDSDDAMAVDFMARVQAEFAGQERMFVNFPRGVQIDRTGAVYRSNIVSSPFLSLIERREEDLPPETVFVAKHARARGHAPLRQVDAPVMWAQVVHGTNVSNIVNGRQTDPALVRDRFDFDLAYDDTLGGRRLRRAQAGHAARLGRLWAQHPGELAKWAEATAVTTRGTRTWERDSGEPLAERLDTATKDLRQRVRDGRFALKEKTNSLGRGRLRVVAGDVEQVLNGDRVVVMAEWSKGRDVRPSALRAAQAYAAAGWPTLVVSARDPWARLRAPSVPEGVAVVSRPNSAYDFGSWRDALGAYPQIATKDRVVLTNDSIEGPAGPLDELLGRIKETEANVWGVTLNPRPRRHLHSFLLAFAGGVLAREPLRNFFAEVKAQPSKKSVIGFYELGLTAAADEAGLRVEAGWTADELGVPEATLIPIYAWQELMDAGFPFVKRVLLTQSRFAAWRPVIEARLEA
;
A
#
# COMPACT_ATOMS: atom_id res chain seq x y z
N MET A 1 10.44 -53.70 13.24
CA MET A 1 10.58 -52.33 13.76
C MET A 1 9.41 -52.11 14.70
N THR A 2 9.71 -52.08 16.00
CA THR A 2 8.75 -51.99 17.09
C THR A 2 8.07 -50.62 17.09
N ALA A 3 6.74 -50.61 16.97
CA ALA A 3 5.93 -49.41 17.04
C ALA A 3 6.14 -48.70 18.39
N THR A 4 6.74 -47.51 18.32
CA THR A 4 6.69 -46.52 19.38
C THR A 4 5.22 -46.32 19.79
N PRO A 5 4.86 -46.21 21.08
CA PRO A 5 3.49 -45.93 21.50
C PRO A 5 2.97 -44.75 20.67
N GLY A 6 1.95 -44.99 19.84
CA GLY A 6 1.60 -44.09 18.75
C GLY A 6 1.23 -42.71 19.30
N ARG A 7 2.02 -41.69 18.95
CA ARG A 7 1.66 -40.28 19.16
C ARG A 7 0.22 -40.06 18.64
N PRO A 8 -0.69 -39.47 19.45
CA PRO A 8 -2.10 -39.36 19.07
C PRO A 8 -2.32 -38.46 17.85
N PHE A 9 -1.38 -37.55 17.58
CA PHE A 9 -1.34 -36.66 16.43
C PHE A 9 0.09 -36.26 16.10
N ASP A 10 0.28 -35.74 14.89
CA ASP A 10 1.43 -34.92 14.51
C ASP A 10 1.08 -33.44 14.55
N HIS A 11 2.02 -32.58 14.94
CA HIS A 11 1.81 -31.14 14.95
C HIS A 11 2.89 -30.42 14.14
N LEU A 12 2.47 -29.64 13.14
CA LEU A 12 3.37 -28.78 12.37
C LEU A 12 2.93 -27.31 12.44
N LEU A 13 3.88 -26.43 12.72
CA LEU A 13 3.74 -24.98 12.56
C LEU A 13 4.16 -24.60 11.13
N LEU A 14 3.35 -23.75 10.48
CA LEU A 14 3.55 -23.35 9.10
C LEU A 14 3.62 -21.82 8.99
N THR A 15 4.72 -21.31 8.43
CA THR A 15 4.97 -19.87 8.28
C THR A 15 5.24 -19.53 6.83
N ARG A 16 4.62 -18.46 6.33
CA ARG A 16 4.94 -17.87 5.03
C ARG A 16 5.79 -16.63 5.26
N PHE A 17 7.08 -16.70 4.95
CA PHE A 17 7.97 -15.56 5.11
C PHE A 17 7.95 -14.69 3.84
N SER A 18 8.54 -15.16 2.74
CA SER A 18 8.67 -14.42 1.47
C SER A 18 7.95 -15.10 0.31
N ALA A 19 7.00 -15.99 0.61
CA ALA A 19 6.21 -16.74 -0.37
C ALA A 19 5.73 -15.89 -1.57
N VAL A 20 5.92 -16.42 -2.79
CA VAL A 20 5.51 -15.74 -4.03
C VAL A 20 3.98 -15.66 -4.10
N VAL A 21 3.38 -14.49 -3.92
CA VAL A 21 1.90 -14.38 -3.93
C VAL A 21 1.35 -14.08 -5.32
N VAL A 22 2.12 -13.36 -6.14
CA VAL A 22 1.69 -12.89 -7.46
C VAL A 22 2.52 -13.60 -8.53
N PRO A 23 1.90 -14.40 -9.43
CA PRO A 23 2.62 -15.03 -10.52
C PRO A 23 3.39 -14.02 -11.37
N GLY A 24 4.67 -14.29 -11.63
CA GLY A 24 5.55 -13.41 -12.42
C GLY A 24 6.02 -12.14 -11.72
N ALA A 25 5.74 -11.96 -10.42
CA ALA A 25 6.34 -10.85 -9.66
C ALA A 25 7.85 -11.08 -9.46
N PRO A 26 8.67 -10.02 -9.51
CA PRO A 26 10.09 -10.12 -9.15
C PRO A 26 10.24 -10.55 -7.68
N PRO A 27 11.39 -11.14 -7.31
CA PRO A 27 11.68 -11.43 -5.91
C PRO A 27 11.62 -10.16 -5.06
N ALA A 28 11.35 -10.32 -3.78
CA ALA A 28 11.38 -9.19 -2.86
C ALA A 28 12.81 -8.59 -2.80
N PRO A 29 12.96 -7.25 -2.77
CA PRO A 29 14.27 -6.61 -2.61
C PRO A 29 14.98 -7.09 -1.34
N ALA A 30 16.32 -7.23 -1.39
CA ALA A 30 17.12 -7.71 -0.27
C ALA A 30 16.93 -6.87 1.00
N GLU A 31 16.85 -5.55 0.88
CA GLU A 31 16.54 -4.62 1.97
C GLU A 31 15.22 -4.94 2.70
N TRP A 32 14.18 -5.34 1.95
CA TRP A 32 12.89 -5.70 2.50
C TRP A 32 12.94 -7.05 3.21
N LEU A 33 13.68 -8.00 2.63
CA LEU A 33 13.90 -9.32 3.21
C LEU A 33 14.62 -9.21 4.56
N HIS A 34 15.73 -8.48 4.64
CA HIS A 34 16.46 -8.26 5.89
C HIS A 34 15.65 -7.44 6.92
N TYR A 35 14.92 -6.41 6.47
CA TYR A 35 14.03 -5.66 7.35
C TYR A 35 12.95 -6.55 7.99
N ARG A 36 12.33 -7.48 7.22
CA ARG A 36 11.37 -8.44 7.78
C ARG A 36 12.05 -9.53 8.60
N LEU A 37 13.28 -9.91 8.25
CA LEU A 37 14.07 -10.89 8.99
C LEU A 37 14.33 -10.39 10.42
N GLY A 38 14.52 -9.08 10.61
CA GLY A 38 14.60 -8.47 11.95
C GLY A 38 13.38 -8.78 12.83
N PHE A 39 12.15 -8.60 12.32
CA PHE A 39 10.95 -8.95 13.09
C PHE A 39 10.80 -10.46 13.32
N PHE A 40 11.21 -11.27 12.35
CA PHE A 40 11.22 -12.71 12.51
C PHE A 40 12.19 -13.12 13.62
N TYR A 41 13.40 -12.55 13.63
CA TYR A 41 14.42 -12.82 14.63
C TYR A 41 14.02 -12.31 16.02
N ASP A 42 13.50 -11.08 16.13
CA ASP A 42 13.20 -10.45 17.41
C ASP A 42 11.87 -10.93 18.02
N ALA A 43 10.87 -11.27 17.21
CA ALA A 43 9.52 -11.60 17.66
C ALA A 43 9.15 -13.06 17.40
N CYS A 44 9.16 -13.47 16.13
CA CYS A 44 8.58 -14.74 15.69
C CYS A 44 9.37 -15.95 16.22
N LEU A 45 10.65 -16.04 15.83
CA LEU A 45 11.60 -17.09 16.18
C LEU A 45 11.68 -17.38 17.69
N PRO A 46 11.94 -16.40 18.58
CA PRO A 46 11.98 -16.65 20.01
C PRO A 46 10.60 -17.05 20.56
N SER A 47 9.50 -16.48 20.06
CA SER A 47 8.17 -16.84 20.54
C SER A 47 7.78 -18.30 20.22
N VAL A 48 8.32 -18.86 19.12
CA VAL A 48 8.09 -20.25 18.71
C VAL A 48 9.05 -21.21 19.39
N THR A 49 10.35 -20.92 19.40
CA THR A 49 11.37 -21.81 19.96
C THR A 49 11.29 -21.91 21.49
N ARG A 50 10.71 -20.90 22.16
CA ARG A 50 10.54 -20.86 23.62
C ARG A 50 9.13 -21.29 24.09
N GLN A 51 8.40 -22.07 23.28
CA GLN A 51 7.12 -22.65 23.69
C GLN A 51 7.28 -23.61 24.88
N ARG A 52 6.29 -23.65 25.76
CA ARG A 52 6.32 -24.36 27.05
C ARG A 52 5.11 -25.26 27.19
N GLY A 53 5.34 -26.47 27.68
CA GLY A 53 4.29 -27.45 27.99
C GLY A 53 3.62 -28.10 26.78
N ALA A 54 4.13 -27.87 25.57
CA ALA A 54 3.66 -28.52 24.36
C ALA A 54 4.40 -29.84 24.13
N GLU A 55 3.71 -30.83 23.58
CA GLU A 55 4.36 -31.96 22.91
C GLU A 55 5.17 -31.45 21.70
N PRO A 56 6.23 -32.16 21.27
CA PRO A 56 7.04 -31.77 20.12
C PRO A 56 6.22 -31.46 18.87
N PHE A 57 6.66 -30.45 18.11
CA PHE A 57 6.08 -30.06 16.84
C PHE A 57 7.19 -29.66 15.87
N ASP A 58 6.98 -29.89 14.58
CA ASP A 58 7.91 -29.43 13.53
C ASP A 58 7.53 -28.02 13.08
N TRP A 59 8.51 -27.22 12.68
CA TRP A 59 8.27 -25.89 12.12
C TRP A 59 8.76 -25.80 10.68
N LEU A 60 7.86 -25.48 9.75
CA LEU A 60 8.16 -25.30 8.34
C LEU A 60 7.99 -23.81 7.96
N VAL A 61 9.02 -23.23 7.35
CA VAL A 61 9.00 -21.82 6.92
C VAL A 61 9.25 -21.73 5.42
N LEU A 62 8.30 -21.17 4.67
CA LEU A 62 8.39 -21.06 3.22
C LEU A 62 8.98 -19.72 2.77
N PHE A 63 10.00 -19.82 1.93
CA PHE A 63 10.77 -18.72 1.36
C PHE A 63 10.79 -18.78 -0.17
N ASP A 64 10.89 -17.60 -0.81
CA ASP A 64 11.15 -17.47 -2.25
C ASP A 64 12.60 -17.86 -2.56
N ASP A 65 12.80 -18.85 -3.44
CA ASP A 65 14.13 -19.35 -3.79
C ASP A 65 14.98 -18.39 -4.64
N ARG A 66 14.38 -17.28 -5.10
CA ARG A 66 14.99 -16.25 -5.95
C ARG A 66 15.64 -15.12 -5.15
N CYS A 67 15.74 -15.25 -3.82
CA CYS A 67 16.52 -14.34 -2.97
C CYS A 67 18.00 -14.36 -3.34
N ASN A 68 18.76 -13.36 -2.87
CA ASN A 68 20.21 -13.39 -2.99
C ASN A 68 20.81 -14.44 -2.03
N ASP A 69 22.03 -14.87 -2.34
CA ASP A 69 22.74 -15.92 -1.60
C ASP A 69 23.01 -15.49 -0.15
N ASP A 70 23.41 -14.23 0.09
CA ASP A 70 23.64 -13.70 1.45
C ASP A 70 22.42 -13.86 2.38
N PHE A 71 21.20 -13.63 1.86
CA PHE A 71 19.98 -13.81 2.64
C PHE A 71 19.68 -15.29 2.86
N ARG A 72 19.91 -16.12 1.83
CA ARG A 72 19.73 -17.57 1.93
C ARG A 72 20.64 -18.15 3.02
N ASP A 73 21.92 -17.80 3.01
CA ASP A 73 22.89 -18.29 3.99
C ASP A 73 22.51 -17.89 5.42
N GLN A 74 22.06 -16.65 5.64
CA GLN A 74 21.54 -16.21 6.95
C GLN A 74 20.30 -17.00 7.39
N VAL A 75 19.38 -17.30 6.46
CA VAL A 75 18.19 -18.09 6.78
C VAL A 75 18.54 -19.53 7.12
N GLU A 76 19.48 -20.14 6.39
CA GLU A 76 19.96 -21.50 6.66
C GLU A 76 20.65 -21.57 8.03
N GLU A 77 21.49 -20.58 8.37
CA GLU A 77 22.10 -20.48 9.70
C GLU A 77 21.04 -20.36 10.81
N LEU A 78 20.03 -19.50 10.60
CA LEU A 78 18.91 -19.36 11.56
C LEU A 78 18.02 -20.60 11.65
N ALA A 79 17.96 -21.40 10.59
CA ALA A 79 17.16 -22.62 10.54
C ALA A 79 17.78 -23.73 11.41
N GLU A 80 19.10 -23.72 11.61
CA GLU A 80 19.82 -24.72 12.40
C GLU A 80 19.21 -24.85 13.82
N GLY A 81 18.51 -25.97 14.05
CA GLY A 81 17.88 -26.27 15.34
C GLY A 81 16.59 -25.51 15.63
N ALA A 82 16.04 -24.73 14.70
CA ALA A 82 14.81 -23.95 14.90
C ALA A 82 13.66 -24.34 13.97
N PHE A 83 13.89 -24.43 12.66
CA PHE A 83 12.86 -24.73 11.67
C PHE A 83 13.45 -25.36 10.40
N THR A 84 12.60 -25.95 9.56
CA THR A 84 12.99 -26.41 8.22
C THR A 84 12.61 -25.36 7.17
N PRO A 85 13.57 -24.80 6.42
CA PRO A 85 13.28 -23.89 5.32
C PRO A 85 12.73 -24.66 4.12
N ILE A 86 11.69 -24.13 3.51
CA ILE A 86 11.15 -24.60 2.22
C ILE A 86 11.41 -23.50 1.20
N TRP A 87 12.31 -23.76 0.26
CA TRP A 87 12.65 -22.84 -0.81
C TRP A 87 11.83 -23.14 -2.06
N SER A 88 11.04 -22.17 -2.52
CA SER A 88 10.23 -22.32 -3.72
C SER A 88 9.95 -20.99 -4.42
N ARG A 89 10.21 -20.94 -5.73
CA ARG A 89 9.76 -19.86 -6.64
C ARG A 89 8.29 -19.96 -7.07
N GLU A 90 7.63 -21.06 -6.74
CA GLU A 90 6.24 -21.27 -7.17
C GLU A 90 5.28 -20.32 -6.45
N PRO A 91 4.25 -19.80 -7.15
CA PRO A 91 3.21 -19.04 -6.49
C PRO A 91 2.54 -19.84 -5.38
N PHE A 92 2.42 -19.24 -4.20
CA PHE A 92 1.79 -19.82 -3.03
C PHE A 92 0.32 -20.15 -3.30
N ARG A 93 0.02 -21.43 -3.20
CA ARG A 93 -1.32 -22.01 -3.21
C ARG A 93 -1.65 -22.58 -1.83
N ARG A 94 -2.93 -22.88 -1.59
CA ARG A 94 -3.41 -23.37 -0.29
C ARG A 94 -2.81 -24.72 0.12
N ASP A 95 -2.40 -25.50 -0.87
CA ASP A 95 -1.79 -26.82 -0.80
C ASP A 95 -0.25 -26.77 -0.85
N SER A 96 0.39 -25.59 -0.83
CA SER A 96 1.86 -25.49 -0.97
C SER A 96 2.64 -26.20 0.13
N PHE A 97 2.02 -26.43 1.30
CA PHE A 97 2.63 -27.17 2.40
C PHE A 97 2.27 -28.66 2.39
N ALA A 98 1.32 -29.09 1.56
CA ALA A 98 0.66 -30.39 1.72
C ALA A 98 1.64 -31.56 1.59
N SER A 99 2.50 -31.56 0.56
CA SER A 99 3.54 -32.59 0.41
C SER A 99 4.56 -32.56 1.54
N HIS A 100 5.07 -31.38 1.88
CA HIS A 100 6.07 -31.22 2.95
C HIS A 100 5.54 -31.68 4.31
N VAL A 101 4.25 -31.49 4.57
CA VAL A 101 3.55 -31.97 5.77
C VAL A 101 3.33 -33.48 5.69
N ALA A 102 2.88 -34.00 4.54
CA ALA A 102 2.67 -35.43 4.33
C ALA A 102 3.96 -36.24 4.56
N ASP A 103 5.11 -35.74 4.10
CA ASP A 103 6.42 -36.38 4.25
C ASP A 103 6.93 -36.43 5.71
N ARG A 104 6.29 -35.69 6.63
CA ARG A 104 6.72 -35.55 8.03
C ARG A 104 5.69 -36.09 9.05
N ALA A 105 4.49 -36.40 8.59
CA ALA A 105 3.40 -36.84 9.44
C ALA A 105 3.07 -38.31 9.19
N ASP A 106 3.07 -39.11 10.26
CA ASP A 106 2.74 -40.53 10.23
C ASP A 106 1.52 -40.87 11.09
N ALA A 107 1.18 -40.02 12.06
CA ALA A 107 0.04 -40.24 12.94
C ALA A 107 -1.28 -40.25 12.15
N ALA A 108 -2.31 -40.87 12.73
CA ALA A 108 -3.65 -40.87 12.14
C ALA A 108 -4.29 -39.47 12.12
N TYR A 109 -3.85 -38.58 13.01
CA TYR A 109 -4.33 -37.21 13.10
C TYR A 109 -3.19 -36.21 12.93
N LEU A 110 -3.52 -35.07 12.37
CA LEU A 110 -2.63 -33.99 12.06
C LEU A 110 -3.18 -32.69 12.61
N ILE A 111 -2.32 -31.94 13.28
CA ILE A 111 -2.56 -30.56 13.67
C ILE A 111 -1.61 -29.71 12.82
N THR A 112 -2.16 -28.75 12.08
CA THR A 112 -1.34 -27.71 11.45
C THR A 112 -1.70 -26.35 12.03
N THR A 113 -0.71 -25.60 12.48
CA THR A 113 -0.87 -24.25 13.03
C THR A 113 -0.22 -23.24 12.10
N ARG A 114 -0.78 -22.03 11.97
CA ARG A 114 -0.15 -20.95 11.20
C ARG A 114 0.24 -19.77 12.06
N ILE A 115 1.35 -19.15 11.67
CA ILE A 115 1.79 -17.84 12.16
C ILE A 115 2.35 -17.02 11.00
N ASP A 116 2.12 -15.72 11.02
CA ASP A 116 2.78 -14.79 10.10
C ASP A 116 4.21 -14.50 10.61
N SER A 117 5.17 -14.27 9.72
CA SER A 117 6.60 -14.27 10.07
C SER A 117 7.07 -13.08 10.91
N ASP A 118 6.23 -12.07 11.10
CA ASP A 118 6.47 -10.86 11.87
C ASP A 118 5.67 -10.82 13.18
N ASP A 119 4.90 -11.87 13.46
CA ASP A 119 4.00 -11.97 14.61
C ASP A 119 4.56 -12.94 15.66
N ALA A 120 4.00 -12.89 16.88
CA ALA A 120 4.45 -13.71 18.00
C ALA A 120 3.32 -14.46 18.71
N MET A 121 3.64 -15.63 19.27
CA MET A 121 2.71 -16.50 20.01
C MET A 121 3.01 -16.45 21.50
N ALA A 122 1.97 -16.58 22.34
CA ALA A 122 2.16 -16.70 23.78
C ALA A 122 2.91 -18.00 24.12
N VAL A 123 3.64 -18.01 25.23
CA VAL A 123 4.56 -19.10 25.62
C VAL A 123 3.91 -20.49 25.74
N ASP A 124 2.59 -20.57 25.91
CA ASP A 124 1.82 -21.81 26.04
C ASP A 124 0.80 -22.01 24.88
N PHE A 125 1.00 -21.32 23.74
CA PHE A 125 0.08 -21.40 22.60
C PHE A 125 -0.04 -22.82 22.06
N MET A 126 1.08 -23.47 21.75
CA MET A 126 1.09 -24.79 21.12
C MET A 126 0.49 -25.84 22.06
N ALA A 127 0.81 -25.76 23.35
CA ALA A 127 0.26 -26.62 24.39
C ALA A 127 -1.27 -26.51 24.46
N ARG A 128 -1.80 -25.27 24.38
CA ARG A 128 -3.25 -25.05 24.41
C ARG A 128 -3.95 -25.52 23.15
N VAL A 129 -3.32 -25.42 21.98
CA VAL A 129 -3.88 -26.01 20.74
C VAL A 129 -3.97 -27.53 20.88
N GLN A 130 -2.88 -28.16 21.31
CA GLN A 130 -2.79 -29.61 21.48
C GLN A 130 -3.80 -30.12 22.53
N ALA A 131 -4.05 -29.36 23.60
CA ALA A 131 -5.04 -29.69 24.62
C ALA A 131 -6.49 -29.73 24.10
N GLU A 132 -6.77 -29.10 22.96
CA GLU A 132 -8.09 -29.18 22.32
C GLU A 132 -8.25 -30.42 21.43
N PHE A 133 -7.20 -31.24 21.24
CA PHE A 133 -7.31 -32.49 20.51
C PHE A 133 -8.15 -33.52 21.28
N ALA A 134 -9.16 -34.05 20.59
CA ALA A 134 -10.07 -35.07 21.11
C ALA A 134 -10.46 -36.09 20.02
N GLY A 135 -9.61 -36.28 19.00
CA GLY A 135 -9.87 -37.20 17.88
C GLY A 135 -10.87 -36.66 16.86
N GLN A 136 -10.98 -35.34 16.70
CA GLN A 136 -11.88 -34.72 15.73
C GLN A 136 -11.45 -35.04 14.29
N GLU A 137 -12.42 -35.38 13.43
CA GLU A 137 -12.17 -35.63 12.01
C GLU A 137 -11.66 -34.39 11.27
N ARG A 138 -12.27 -33.22 11.54
CA ARG A 138 -11.82 -31.94 11.01
C ARG A 138 -12.37 -30.78 11.85
N MET A 139 -11.50 -29.95 12.43
CA MET A 139 -11.90 -28.82 13.27
C MET A 139 -10.82 -27.74 13.31
N PHE A 140 -11.21 -26.49 13.10
CA PHE A 140 -10.33 -25.37 13.38
C PHE A 140 -10.31 -25.04 14.88
N VAL A 141 -9.16 -24.62 15.39
CA VAL A 141 -8.98 -24.13 16.76
C VAL A 141 -8.35 -22.73 16.71
N ASN A 142 -8.90 -21.78 17.45
CA ASN A 142 -8.29 -20.46 17.60
C ASN A 142 -8.49 -19.83 18.99
N PHE A 143 -7.74 -18.76 19.23
CA PHE A 143 -7.83 -17.95 20.43
C PHE A 143 -8.17 -16.51 20.07
N PRO A 144 -9.26 -15.94 20.60
CA PRO A 144 -9.66 -14.60 20.18
C PRO A 144 -8.82 -13.47 20.76
N ARG A 145 -8.23 -13.66 21.95
CA ARG A 145 -7.61 -12.58 22.71
C ARG A 145 -6.13 -12.46 22.36
N GLY A 146 -5.75 -11.27 21.93
CA GLY A 146 -4.38 -10.93 21.57
C GLY A 146 -4.00 -9.51 21.92
N VAL A 147 -2.83 -9.12 21.46
CA VAL A 147 -2.30 -7.75 21.53
C VAL A 147 -1.78 -7.31 20.18
N GLN A 148 -1.71 -6.00 19.98
CA GLN A 148 -1.02 -5.34 18.89
C GLN A 148 0.07 -4.46 19.49
N ILE A 149 1.28 -4.55 18.95
CA ILE A 149 2.43 -3.73 19.35
C ILE A 149 2.77 -2.84 18.17
N ASP A 150 2.63 -1.52 18.32
CA ASP A 150 2.98 -0.59 17.24
C ASP A 150 4.47 -0.21 17.26
N ARG A 151 4.91 0.49 16.21
CA ARG A 151 6.30 0.96 16.06
C ARG A 151 6.82 1.86 17.19
N THR A 152 5.93 2.45 18.00
CA THR A 152 6.34 3.23 19.17
C THR A 152 6.57 2.36 20.40
N GLY A 153 6.32 1.05 20.29
CA GLY A 153 6.31 0.12 21.42
C GLY A 153 5.01 0.12 22.21
N ALA A 154 3.98 0.86 21.76
CA ALA A 154 2.73 0.92 22.49
C ALA A 154 1.92 -0.38 22.28
N VAL A 155 1.39 -0.90 23.39
CA VAL A 155 0.62 -2.15 23.44
C VAL A 155 -0.87 -1.88 23.48
N TYR A 156 -1.63 -2.54 22.60
CA TYR A 156 -3.08 -2.43 22.50
C TYR A 156 -3.72 -3.80 22.58
N ARG A 157 -4.80 -3.94 23.33
CA ARG A 157 -5.56 -5.19 23.39
C ARG A 157 -6.37 -5.38 22.11
N SER A 158 -6.20 -6.50 21.43
CA SER A 158 -6.89 -6.81 20.18
C SER A 158 -7.65 -8.13 20.32
N ASN A 159 -8.97 -8.10 20.10
CA ASN A 159 -9.79 -9.31 20.08
C ASN A 159 -10.24 -9.59 18.65
N ILE A 160 -10.00 -10.80 18.15
CA ILE A 160 -10.36 -11.21 16.78
C ILE A 160 -11.06 -12.57 16.84
N VAL A 161 -12.37 -12.59 16.55
CA VAL A 161 -13.23 -13.80 16.60
C VAL A 161 -12.65 -14.94 15.76
N SER A 162 -12.23 -14.63 14.52
CA SER A 162 -11.51 -15.55 13.66
C SER A 162 -10.06 -15.08 13.51
N SER A 163 -9.29 -15.27 14.59
CA SER A 163 -7.89 -14.86 14.70
C SER A 163 -7.03 -15.35 13.51
N PRO A 164 -6.05 -14.55 13.02
CA PRO A 164 -5.07 -15.01 12.03
C PRO A 164 -4.15 -16.11 12.56
N PHE A 165 -4.08 -16.29 13.88
CA PHE A 165 -3.44 -17.41 14.56
C PHE A 165 -4.45 -18.55 14.67
N LEU A 166 -4.43 -19.41 13.68
CA LEU A 166 -5.40 -20.48 13.48
C LEU A 166 -4.67 -21.83 13.47
N SER A 167 -5.35 -22.86 13.94
CA SER A 167 -4.90 -24.24 13.85
C SER A 167 -6.00 -25.10 13.22
N LEU A 168 -5.63 -26.12 12.46
CA LEU A 168 -6.54 -27.12 11.92
C LEU A 168 -6.15 -28.48 12.47
N ILE A 169 -7.09 -29.14 13.15
CA ILE A 169 -7.05 -30.56 13.45
C ILE A 169 -7.74 -31.27 12.28
N GLU A 170 -7.08 -32.26 11.68
CA GLU A 170 -7.64 -33.09 10.62
C GLU A 170 -7.20 -34.55 10.80
N ARG A 171 -8.08 -35.50 10.45
CA ARG A 171 -7.71 -36.89 10.27
C ARG A 171 -6.96 -37.03 8.94
N ARG A 172 -5.85 -37.75 8.94
CA ARG A 172 -5.12 -38.09 7.72
C ARG A 172 -5.83 -39.20 6.96
N GLU A 173 -5.86 -39.06 5.64
CA GLU A 173 -6.36 -40.06 4.70
C GLU A 173 -5.14 -40.55 3.89
N GLU A 174 -4.87 -41.85 3.87
CA GLU A 174 -3.61 -42.40 3.32
C GLU A 174 -3.37 -42.02 1.85
N ASP A 175 -4.44 -41.91 1.05
CA ASP A 175 -4.36 -41.65 -0.38
C ASP A 175 -4.51 -40.16 -0.77
N LEU A 176 -4.72 -39.27 0.20
CA LEU A 176 -4.94 -37.84 -0.06
C LEU A 176 -3.92 -36.95 0.66
N PRO A 177 -3.42 -35.90 -0.02
CA PRO A 177 -2.57 -34.91 0.64
C PRO A 177 -3.36 -34.17 1.73
N PRO A 178 -2.72 -33.81 2.86
CA PRO A 178 -3.38 -33.07 3.93
C PRO A 178 -3.82 -31.68 3.45
N GLU A 179 -4.97 -31.20 3.92
CA GLU A 179 -5.49 -29.88 3.52
C GLU A 179 -4.68 -28.75 4.15
N THR A 180 -4.23 -28.95 5.39
CA THR A 180 -3.53 -27.99 6.24
C THR A 180 -4.37 -26.74 6.58
N VAL A 181 -3.93 -26.00 7.59
CA VAL A 181 -4.60 -24.77 8.04
C VAL A 181 -4.73 -23.69 6.96
N PHE A 182 -3.97 -23.77 5.87
CA PHE A 182 -4.07 -22.83 4.75
C PHE A 182 -5.20 -23.13 3.75
N VAL A 183 -5.94 -24.23 3.92
CA VAL A 183 -7.13 -24.56 3.10
C VAL A 183 -8.20 -23.46 3.10
N ALA A 184 -8.26 -22.68 4.18
CA ALA A 184 -9.16 -21.54 4.31
C ALA A 184 -8.40 -20.27 4.74
N LYS A 185 -8.88 -19.11 4.28
CA LYS A 185 -8.49 -17.83 4.90
C LYS A 185 -9.02 -17.83 6.33
N HIS A 186 -8.22 -17.36 7.30
CA HIS A 186 -8.61 -17.38 8.71
C HIS A 186 -9.99 -16.77 8.96
N ALA A 187 -10.32 -15.64 8.33
CA ALA A 187 -11.62 -14.98 8.45
C ALA A 187 -12.80 -15.82 7.94
N ARG A 188 -12.56 -16.82 7.10
CA ARG A 188 -13.55 -17.69 6.46
C ARG A 188 -13.40 -19.17 6.85
N ALA A 189 -12.65 -19.48 7.91
CA ALA A 189 -12.39 -20.86 8.36
C ALA A 189 -13.69 -21.67 8.56
N ARG A 190 -14.73 -21.03 9.12
CA ARG A 190 -16.06 -21.63 9.32
C ARG A 190 -16.78 -22.02 8.02
N GLY A 191 -16.34 -21.51 6.88
CA GLY A 191 -16.77 -21.95 5.54
C GLY A 191 -16.38 -23.38 5.20
N HIS A 192 -15.31 -23.86 5.84
CA HIS A 192 -14.65 -25.12 5.51
C HIS A 192 -14.92 -26.21 6.55
N ALA A 193 -14.77 -25.90 7.84
CA ALA A 193 -15.01 -26.83 8.94
C ALA A 193 -15.49 -26.09 10.21
N PRO A 194 -16.04 -26.79 11.22
CA PRO A 194 -16.37 -26.19 12.51
C PRO A 194 -15.15 -25.46 13.12
N LEU A 195 -15.41 -24.33 13.79
CA LEU A 195 -14.39 -23.54 14.48
C LEU A 195 -14.61 -23.60 15.98
N ARG A 196 -13.67 -24.19 16.68
CA ARG A 196 -13.57 -24.13 18.13
C ARG A 196 -12.78 -22.92 18.56
N GLN A 197 -13.49 -22.00 19.18
CA GLN A 197 -12.96 -20.77 19.72
C GLN A 197 -12.76 -20.92 21.23
N VAL A 198 -11.51 -20.92 21.67
CA VAL A 198 -11.16 -21.22 23.06
C VAL A 198 -11.07 -19.94 23.89
N ASP A 199 -11.70 -19.96 25.06
CA ASP A 199 -11.52 -18.93 26.07
C ASP A 199 -10.18 -19.10 26.77
N ALA A 200 -9.23 -18.27 26.37
CA ALA A 200 -7.88 -18.26 26.91
C ALA A 200 -7.47 -16.82 27.28
N PRO A 201 -6.39 -16.62 28.07
CA PRO A 201 -5.73 -15.33 28.20
C PRO A 201 -5.29 -14.75 26.85
N VAL A 202 -4.50 -13.68 26.86
CA VAL A 202 -3.84 -13.24 25.63
C VAL A 202 -2.93 -14.36 25.11
N MET A 203 -3.14 -14.73 23.84
CA MET A 203 -2.49 -15.86 23.19
C MET A 203 -1.60 -15.46 22.01
N TRP A 204 -1.77 -14.28 21.44
CA TRP A 204 -1.02 -13.87 20.26
C TRP A 204 -0.73 -12.37 20.27
N ALA A 205 0.36 -11.98 19.63
CA ALA A 205 0.80 -10.61 19.47
C ALA A 205 1.04 -10.32 18.00
N GLN A 206 0.41 -9.26 17.49
CA GLN A 206 0.66 -8.76 16.14
C GLN A 206 1.60 -7.57 16.17
N VAL A 207 2.68 -7.62 15.40
CA VAL A 207 3.61 -6.51 15.31
C VAL A 207 3.18 -5.58 14.19
N VAL A 208 2.68 -4.40 14.57
CA VAL A 208 2.16 -3.42 13.62
C VAL A 208 3.31 -2.59 13.08
N HIS A 209 3.89 -3.07 11.97
CA HIS A 209 4.87 -2.32 11.18
C HIS A 209 4.42 -2.16 9.71
N GLY A 210 4.87 -1.08 9.06
CA GLY A 210 4.59 -0.81 7.65
C GLY A 210 3.14 -0.37 7.36
N THR A 211 2.66 -0.66 6.15
CA THR A 211 1.30 -0.34 5.67
C THR A 211 0.51 -1.61 5.29
N ASN A 212 0.64 -2.67 6.08
CA ASN A 212 -0.18 -3.87 5.89
C ASN A 212 -1.67 -3.50 6.08
N VAL A 213 -2.53 -4.19 5.33
CA VAL A 213 -3.98 -3.93 5.27
C VAL A 213 -4.69 -4.13 6.64
N SER A 214 -4.00 -4.73 7.63
CA SER A 214 -4.50 -4.95 8.99
C SER A 214 -3.88 -4.05 10.07
N ASN A 215 -3.28 -2.91 9.71
CA ASN A 215 -2.62 -2.01 10.67
C ASN A 215 -3.56 -1.07 11.44
N ILE A 216 -4.87 -1.36 11.44
CA ILE A 216 -5.84 -0.60 12.22
C ILE A 216 -5.78 -1.08 13.66
N VAL A 217 -5.23 -0.23 14.53
CA VAL A 217 -5.32 -0.41 15.97
C VAL A 217 -6.74 -0.05 16.41
N ASN A 218 -7.58 -1.07 16.53
CA ASN A 218 -8.97 -0.98 16.96
C ASN A 218 -9.15 -1.32 18.45
N GLY A 219 -8.02 -1.54 19.13
CA GLY A 219 -7.92 -1.97 20.52
C GLY A 219 -7.68 -0.83 21.50
N ARG A 220 -8.03 -1.01 22.76
CA ARG A 220 -7.66 -0.06 23.83
C ARG A 220 -6.19 -0.26 24.21
N GLN A 221 -5.46 0.83 24.36
CA GLN A 221 -4.09 0.79 24.90
C GLN A 221 -4.09 0.18 26.31
N THR A 222 -3.19 -0.76 26.56
CA THR A 222 -3.20 -1.60 27.77
C THR A 222 -1.85 -1.55 28.49
N ASP A 223 -1.84 -2.09 29.72
CA ASP A 223 -0.62 -2.26 30.50
C ASP A 223 0.34 -3.23 29.77
N PRO A 224 1.59 -2.82 29.49
CA PRO A 224 2.57 -3.65 28.81
C PRO A 224 3.03 -4.86 29.64
N ALA A 225 2.75 -4.92 30.96
CA ALA A 225 3.00 -6.11 31.78
C ALA A 225 2.36 -7.37 31.18
N LEU A 226 1.21 -7.22 30.51
CA LEU A 226 0.54 -8.31 29.81
C LEU A 226 1.43 -8.97 28.74
N VAL A 227 2.33 -8.23 28.13
CA VAL A 227 3.29 -8.78 27.16
C VAL A 227 4.33 -9.61 27.90
N ARG A 228 4.96 -9.06 28.95
CA ARG A 228 5.93 -9.77 29.80
C ARG A 228 5.37 -11.07 30.39
N ASP A 229 4.10 -11.06 30.79
CA ASP A 229 3.47 -12.21 31.46
C ASP A 229 3.14 -13.36 30.50
N ARG A 230 3.00 -13.05 29.20
CA ARG A 230 2.42 -13.99 28.22
C ARG A 230 3.35 -14.36 27.09
N PHE A 231 4.34 -13.53 26.77
CA PHE A 231 5.24 -13.71 25.64
C PHE A 231 6.69 -13.72 26.11
N ASP A 232 7.51 -14.49 25.39
CA ASP A 232 8.95 -14.58 25.57
C ASP A 232 9.59 -14.36 24.20
N PHE A 233 9.88 -13.10 23.91
CA PHE A 233 10.52 -12.64 22.68
C PHE A 233 11.42 -11.44 22.97
N ASP A 234 12.25 -11.06 22.01
CA ASP A 234 13.29 -10.05 22.17
C ASP A 234 12.93 -8.68 21.54
N LEU A 235 11.77 -8.59 20.87
CA LEU A 235 11.22 -7.36 20.32
C LEU A 235 11.03 -6.28 21.40
N ALA A 236 11.60 -5.10 21.15
CA ALA A 236 11.45 -3.95 22.04
C ALA A 236 10.02 -3.36 22.03
N TYR A 237 9.53 -3.00 23.22
CA TYR A 237 8.26 -2.26 23.40
C TYR A 237 8.34 -1.33 24.62
N ASP A 238 7.40 -0.39 24.75
CA ASP A 238 7.33 0.51 25.91
C ASP A 238 6.78 -0.26 27.10
N ASP A 239 7.70 -0.74 27.94
CA ASP A 239 7.42 -1.54 29.11
C ASP A 239 7.19 -0.69 30.39
N THR A 240 7.32 0.64 30.25
CA THR A 240 7.31 1.63 31.34
C THR A 240 5.93 2.22 31.61
N LEU A 241 4.95 1.95 30.73
CA LEU A 241 3.63 2.55 30.76
C LEU A 241 2.77 2.02 31.92
N GLY A 242 2.75 2.75 33.05
CA GLY A 242 1.96 2.38 34.23
C GLY A 242 1.08 3.50 34.82
N GLY A 243 0.19 3.12 35.74
CA GLY A 243 -0.53 4.02 36.65
C GLY A 243 -1.22 5.22 35.98
N ARG A 244 -0.85 6.45 36.39
CA ARG A 244 -1.45 7.69 35.86
C ARG A 244 -1.13 7.92 34.38
N ARG A 245 0.04 7.47 33.89
CA ARG A 245 0.42 7.61 32.48
C ARG A 245 -0.46 6.71 31.60
N LEU A 246 -0.69 5.47 32.00
CA LEU A 246 -1.61 4.56 31.30
C LEU A 246 -3.03 5.13 31.21
N ARG A 247 -3.58 5.68 32.32
CA ARG A 247 -4.93 6.29 32.29
C ARG A 247 -5.03 7.47 31.32
N ARG A 248 -4.01 8.34 31.27
CA ARG A 248 -3.95 9.45 30.31
C ARG A 248 -3.85 8.95 28.87
N ALA A 249 -2.99 7.97 28.62
CA ALA A 249 -2.82 7.36 27.31
C ALA A 249 -4.13 6.73 26.81
N GLN A 250 -4.83 5.99 27.68
CA GLN A 250 -6.15 5.41 27.39
C GLN A 250 -7.22 6.46 27.08
N ALA A 251 -7.25 7.58 27.81
CA ALA A 251 -8.18 8.68 27.53
C ALA A 251 -7.90 9.32 26.16
N GLY A 252 -6.64 9.61 25.85
CA GLY A 252 -6.24 10.13 24.54
C GLY A 252 -6.54 9.15 23.39
N HIS A 253 -6.35 7.86 23.64
CA HIS A 253 -6.63 6.81 22.66
C HIS A 253 -8.13 6.61 22.42
N ALA A 254 -8.98 6.75 23.46
CA ALA A 254 -10.43 6.65 23.30
C ALA A 254 -10.98 7.68 22.29
N ALA A 255 -10.45 8.91 22.28
CA ALA A 255 -10.81 9.92 21.28
C ALA A 255 -10.34 9.57 19.87
N ARG A 256 -9.25 8.79 19.72
CA ARG A 256 -8.81 8.25 18.42
C ARG A 256 -9.73 7.13 17.95
N LEU A 257 -10.09 6.19 18.83
CA LEU A 257 -11.06 5.13 18.53
C LEU A 257 -12.43 5.69 18.14
N GLY A 258 -12.92 6.71 18.86
CA GLY A 258 -14.18 7.36 18.50
C GLY A 258 -14.16 7.96 17.09
N ARG A 259 -13.05 8.58 16.69
CA ARG A 259 -12.85 9.07 15.31
C ARG A 259 -12.72 7.94 14.29
N LEU A 260 -11.99 6.87 14.64
CA LEU A 260 -11.86 5.67 13.80
C LEU A 260 -13.24 5.06 13.53
N TRP A 261 -14.03 4.82 14.57
CA TRP A 261 -15.37 4.23 14.47
C TRP A 261 -16.36 5.12 13.72
N ALA A 262 -16.27 6.45 13.88
CA ALA A 262 -17.07 7.38 13.10
C ALA A 262 -16.73 7.34 11.60
N GLN A 263 -15.45 7.16 11.25
CA GLN A 263 -14.99 7.07 9.86
C GLN A 263 -15.18 5.67 9.26
N HIS A 264 -15.11 4.63 10.10
CA HIS A 264 -15.14 3.22 9.73
C HIS A 264 -16.09 2.43 10.65
N PRO A 265 -17.43 2.52 10.46
CA PRO A 265 -18.40 1.83 11.32
C PRO A 265 -18.24 0.29 11.34
N GLY A 266 -17.66 -0.29 10.29
CA GLY A 266 -17.33 -1.72 10.25
C GLY A 266 -16.30 -2.13 11.31
N GLU A 267 -15.36 -1.25 11.65
CA GLU A 267 -14.39 -1.50 12.73
C GLU A 267 -15.06 -1.49 14.10
N LEU A 268 -16.05 -0.62 14.33
CA LEU A 268 -16.85 -0.67 15.54
C LEU A 268 -17.63 -2.00 15.65
N ALA A 269 -18.21 -2.45 14.53
CA ALA A 269 -18.93 -3.73 14.50
C ALA A 269 -18.00 -4.92 14.82
N LYS A 270 -16.79 -4.96 14.23
CA LYS A 270 -15.78 -5.98 14.56
C LYS A 270 -15.42 -5.97 16.05
N TRP A 271 -15.16 -4.78 16.60
CA TRP A 271 -14.82 -4.62 18.02
C TRP A 271 -15.96 -5.08 18.94
N ALA A 272 -17.20 -4.70 18.62
CA ALA A 272 -18.37 -5.07 19.40
C ALA A 272 -18.66 -6.58 19.33
N GLU A 273 -18.58 -7.18 18.13
CA GLU A 273 -18.73 -8.62 17.93
C GLU A 273 -17.66 -9.39 18.70
N ALA A 274 -16.39 -9.03 18.55
CA ALA A 274 -15.30 -9.69 19.26
C ALA A 274 -15.43 -9.54 20.78
N THR A 275 -15.86 -8.39 21.28
CA THR A 275 -16.14 -8.20 22.70
C THR A 275 -17.29 -9.09 23.18
N ALA A 276 -18.41 -9.13 22.47
CA ALA A 276 -19.57 -9.95 22.83
C ALA A 276 -19.31 -11.46 22.75
N VAL A 277 -18.46 -11.88 21.81
CA VAL A 277 -18.10 -13.30 21.64
C VAL A 277 -17.10 -13.73 22.71
N THR A 278 -16.13 -12.90 23.06
CA THR A 278 -15.11 -13.23 24.08
C THR A 278 -15.61 -13.22 25.51
N THR A 279 -16.79 -12.67 25.80
CA THR A 279 -17.43 -12.75 27.11
C THR A 279 -18.24 -14.03 27.33
N ARG A 280 -18.50 -14.81 26.28
CA ARG A 280 -19.33 -16.03 26.34
C ARG A 280 -18.53 -17.32 26.58
N GLY A 281 -17.23 -17.21 26.84
CA GLY A 281 -16.35 -18.36 27.08
C GLY A 281 -16.05 -19.19 25.82
N THR A 282 -15.57 -20.41 26.03
CA THR A 282 -15.22 -21.34 24.94
C THR A 282 -16.46 -21.77 24.18
N ARG A 283 -16.40 -21.74 22.84
CA ARG A 283 -17.53 -22.09 21.99
C ARG A 283 -17.08 -22.77 20.71
N THR A 284 -17.81 -23.80 20.29
CA THR A 284 -17.70 -24.37 18.95
C THR A 284 -18.77 -23.78 18.05
N TRP A 285 -18.35 -23.29 16.89
CA TRP A 285 -19.22 -22.80 15.83
C TRP A 285 -19.29 -23.87 14.75
N GLU A 286 -20.50 -24.30 14.41
CA GLU A 286 -20.71 -25.20 13.27
C GLU A 286 -20.29 -24.53 11.95
N ARG A 287 -20.08 -25.36 10.93
CA ARG A 287 -19.78 -24.91 9.58
C ARG A 287 -20.93 -24.04 9.05
N ASP A 288 -20.61 -22.84 8.58
CA ASP A 288 -21.56 -21.91 7.96
C ASP A 288 -20.89 -21.13 6.82
N SER A 289 -21.44 -20.00 6.36
CA SER A 289 -20.81 -19.22 5.28
C SER A 289 -19.44 -18.62 5.65
N GLY A 290 -19.09 -18.64 6.94
CA GLY A 290 -17.88 -18.05 7.49
C GLY A 290 -17.81 -16.53 7.38
N GLU A 291 -18.88 -15.85 7.00
CA GLU A 291 -18.92 -14.40 6.89
C GLU A 291 -18.94 -13.73 8.27
N PRO A 292 -17.97 -12.85 8.59
CA PRO A 292 -18.02 -12.05 9.80
C PRO A 292 -19.23 -11.09 9.79
N LEU A 293 -19.80 -10.77 10.96
CA LEU A 293 -20.91 -9.82 11.07
C LEU A 293 -20.56 -8.45 10.48
N ALA A 294 -19.31 -8.01 10.67
CA ALA A 294 -18.80 -6.78 10.11
C ALA A 294 -18.84 -6.76 8.57
N GLU A 295 -18.55 -7.88 7.90
CA GLU A 295 -18.60 -7.99 6.44
C GLU A 295 -20.05 -8.00 5.93
N ARG A 296 -20.97 -8.63 6.67
CA ARG A 296 -22.42 -8.57 6.40
C ARG A 296 -22.96 -7.13 6.51
N LEU A 297 -22.55 -6.39 7.54
CA LEU A 297 -22.89 -4.97 7.72
C LEU A 297 -22.23 -4.08 6.67
N ASP A 298 -20.97 -4.35 6.32
CA ASP A 298 -20.27 -3.58 5.30
C ASP A 298 -20.89 -3.81 3.92
N THR A 299 -21.27 -5.05 3.59
CA THR A 299 -21.98 -5.41 2.36
C THR A 299 -23.38 -4.78 2.31
N ALA A 300 -24.14 -4.85 3.41
CA ALA A 300 -25.47 -4.23 3.51
C ALA A 300 -25.43 -2.70 3.40
N THR A 301 -24.33 -2.07 3.83
CA THR A 301 -24.14 -0.61 3.75
C THR A 301 -23.32 -0.18 2.54
N LYS A 302 -22.76 -1.12 1.77
CA LYS A 302 -21.90 -0.87 0.61
C LYS A 302 -22.65 -0.07 -0.44
N ASP A 303 -23.85 -0.52 -0.78
CA ASP A 303 -24.70 0.15 -1.77
C ASP A 303 -25.12 1.53 -1.31
N LEU A 304 -25.44 1.70 -0.01
CA LEU A 304 -25.77 3.01 0.54
C LEU A 304 -24.56 3.95 0.52
N ARG A 305 -23.38 3.50 0.96
CA ARG A 305 -22.15 4.31 0.94
C ARG A 305 -21.70 4.62 -0.47
N GLN A 306 -21.82 3.67 -1.39
CA GLN A 306 -21.52 3.87 -2.80
C GLN A 306 -22.50 4.87 -3.40
N ARG A 307 -23.82 4.73 -3.19
CA ARG A 307 -24.82 5.72 -3.60
C ARG A 307 -24.60 7.10 -2.99
N VAL A 308 -24.22 7.19 -1.72
CA VAL A 308 -23.89 8.47 -1.07
C VAL A 308 -22.61 9.07 -1.64
N ARG A 309 -21.56 8.28 -1.86
CA ARG A 309 -20.31 8.73 -2.47
C ARG A 309 -20.54 9.17 -3.92
N ASP A 310 -21.25 8.37 -4.69
CA ASP A 310 -21.54 8.60 -6.09
C ASP A 310 -22.53 9.77 -6.24
N GLY A 311 -23.51 9.91 -5.33
CA GLY A 311 -24.39 11.07 -5.23
C GLY A 311 -23.65 12.36 -4.85
N ARG A 312 -22.71 12.29 -3.90
CA ARG A 312 -21.83 13.44 -3.56
C ARG A 312 -20.89 13.79 -4.71
N PHE A 313 -20.36 12.80 -5.43
CA PHE A 313 -19.56 13.00 -6.62
C PHE A 313 -20.38 13.64 -7.73
N ALA A 314 -21.58 13.12 -8.03
CA ALA A 314 -22.49 13.65 -9.05
C ALA A 314 -22.96 15.06 -8.72
N LEU A 315 -23.27 15.35 -7.45
CA LEU A 315 -23.62 16.70 -7.01
C LEU A 315 -22.43 17.65 -7.18
N LYS A 316 -21.24 17.25 -6.71
CA LYS A 316 -20.00 18.04 -6.86
C LYS A 316 -19.67 18.27 -8.34
N GLU A 317 -19.81 17.27 -9.19
CA GLU A 317 -19.61 17.36 -10.63
C GLU A 317 -20.63 18.29 -11.27
N LYS A 318 -21.93 18.16 -10.94
CA LYS A 318 -22.99 19.05 -11.43
C LYS A 318 -22.72 20.50 -11.05
N THR A 319 -22.22 20.76 -9.84
CA THR A 319 -21.82 22.12 -9.43
C THR A 319 -20.57 22.61 -10.18
N ASN A 320 -19.57 21.74 -10.38
CA ASN A 320 -18.33 22.09 -11.08
C ASN A 320 -18.49 22.25 -12.60
N SER A 321 -19.39 21.49 -13.21
CA SER A 321 -19.61 21.49 -14.67
C SER A 321 -20.27 22.77 -15.16
N LEU A 322 -21.03 23.46 -14.30
CA LEU A 322 -21.63 24.78 -14.58
C LEU A 322 -20.57 25.87 -14.86
N GLY A 323 -19.30 25.66 -14.49
CA GLY A 323 -18.18 26.57 -14.77
C GLY A 323 -17.13 26.01 -15.72
N ARG A 324 -17.40 24.89 -16.41
CA ARG A 324 -16.44 24.22 -17.30
C ARG A 324 -16.02 25.16 -18.45
N GLY A 325 -14.72 25.22 -18.74
CA GLY A 325 -14.16 26.08 -19.80
C GLY A 325 -14.04 27.57 -19.47
N ARG A 326 -14.52 28.03 -18.32
CA ARG A 326 -14.35 29.43 -17.87
C ARG A 326 -13.14 29.54 -16.95
N LEU A 327 -11.98 29.81 -17.54
CA LEU A 327 -10.78 30.18 -16.78
C LEU A 327 -10.88 31.64 -16.35
N ARG A 328 -10.61 31.91 -15.08
CA ARG A 328 -10.52 33.27 -14.56
C ARG A 328 -9.07 33.62 -14.28
N VAL A 329 -8.55 34.68 -14.89
CA VAL A 329 -7.23 35.23 -14.53
C VAL A 329 -7.26 35.71 -13.08
N VAL A 330 -6.28 35.27 -12.30
CA VAL A 330 -6.17 35.58 -10.87
C VAL A 330 -4.91 36.40 -10.57
N ALA A 331 -3.81 36.17 -11.27
CA ALA A 331 -2.58 36.96 -11.18
C ALA A 331 -1.73 36.82 -12.44
N GLY A 332 -0.86 37.80 -12.70
CA GLY A 332 0.04 37.85 -13.85
C GLY A 332 -0.66 38.19 -15.17
N ASP A 333 0.13 38.27 -16.24
CA ASP A 333 -0.32 38.59 -17.60
C ASP A 333 -0.30 37.31 -18.45
N VAL A 334 -1.49 36.82 -18.82
CA VAL A 334 -1.63 35.62 -19.64
C VAL A 334 -1.20 35.86 -21.08
N GLU A 335 -1.43 37.04 -21.64
CA GLU A 335 -1.02 37.35 -23.01
C GLU A 335 0.50 37.35 -23.11
N GLN A 336 1.17 37.96 -22.14
CA GLN A 336 2.62 37.94 -22.04
C GLN A 336 3.17 36.51 -21.95
N VAL A 337 2.60 35.67 -21.07
CA VAL A 337 3.01 34.27 -20.91
C VAL A 337 2.82 33.45 -22.19
N LEU A 338 1.82 33.80 -23.00
CA LEU A 338 1.48 33.05 -24.21
C LEU A 338 2.04 33.67 -25.50
N ASN A 339 2.84 34.73 -25.43
CA ASN A 339 3.33 35.44 -26.61
C ASN A 339 4.41 34.68 -27.40
N GLY A 340 5.23 33.85 -26.73
CA GLY A 340 6.36 33.14 -27.38
C GLY A 340 6.02 31.76 -27.93
N ASP A 341 6.97 31.10 -28.59
CA ASP A 341 6.77 29.78 -29.24
C ASP A 341 6.82 28.59 -28.27
N ARG A 342 7.02 28.85 -26.98
CA ARG A 342 7.04 27.82 -25.95
C ARG A 342 6.29 28.24 -24.69
N VAL A 343 5.69 27.27 -24.00
CA VAL A 343 4.97 27.50 -22.75
C VAL A 343 4.95 26.25 -21.85
N VAL A 344 4.94 26.46 -20.53
CA VAL A 344 4.62 25.44 -19.54
C VAL A 344 3.20 25.66 -19.03
N VAL A 345 2.37 24.63 -19.05
CA VAL A 345 1.03 24.63 -18.44
C VAL A 345 1.05 23.70 -17.24
N MET A 346 0.99 24.29 -16.03
CA MET A 346 1.07 23.57 -14.78
C MET A 346 -0.31 23.41 -14.15
N ALA A 347 -0.78 22.18 -13.99
CA ALA A 347 -1.98 21.89 -13.22
C ALA A 347 -1.67 21.93 -11.72
N GLU A 348 -2.42 22.72 -10.96
CA GLU A 348 -2.26 22.82 -9.51
C GLU A 348 -3.59 22.58 -8.81
N TRP A 349 -3.56 21.85 -7.69
CA TRP A 349 -4.71 21.72 -6.82
C TRP A 349 -4.32 21.73 -5.34
N SER A 350 -5.00 22.58 -4.58
CA SER A 350 -4.94 22.58 -3.13
C SER A 350 -6.34 22.74 -2.54
N LYS A 351 -6.54 22.22 -1.32
CA LYS A 351 -7.79 22.43 -0.55
C LYS A 351 -7.96 23.87 -0.10
N GLY A 352 -6.87 24.63 -0.05
CA GLY A 352 -6.81 25.97 0.51
C GLY A 352 -7.20 27.06 -0.49
N ARG A 353 -7.11 28.30 -0.03
CA ARG A 353 -7.34 29.49 -0.86
C ARG A 353 -6.07 29.95 -1.58
N ASP A 354 -4.93 29.35 -1.30
CA ASP A 354 -3.64 29.77 -1.83
C ASP A 354 -3.13 28.74 -2.84
N VAL A 355 -2.37 29.20 -3.83
CA VAL A 355 -1.61 28.31 -4.72
C VAL A 355 -0.53 27.62 -3.88
N ARG A 356 -0.32 26.32 -4.11
CA ARG A 356 0.72 25.57 -3.41
C ARG A 356 2.08 26.28 -3.56
N PRO A 357 2.81 26.53 -2.46
CA PRO A 357 4.11 27.21 -2.53
C PRO A 357 5.12 26.53 -3.45
N SER A 358 5.19 25.20 -3.45
CA SER A 358 6.08 24.47 -4.35
C SER A 358 5.70 24.58 -5.82
N ALA A 359 4.41 24.60 -6.15
CA ALA A 359 3.97 24.84 -7.54
C ALA A 359 4.35 26.24 -8.02
N LEU A 360 4.23 27.26 -7.16
CA LEU A 360 4.70 28.61 -7.48
C LEU A 360 6.22 28.66 -7.66
N ARG A 361 7.00 28.03 -6.77
CA ARG A 361 8.47 27.96 -6.93
C ARG A 361 8.87 27.29 -8.24
N ALA A 362 8.22 26.19 -8.60
CA ALA A 362 8.48 25.52 -9.86
C ALA A 362 8.12 26.41 -11.07
N ALA A 363 6.97 27.07 -11.07
CA ALA A 363 6.57 28.00 -12.13
C ALA A 363 7.56 29.17 -12.29
N GLN A 364 8.05 29.70 -11.17
CA GLN A 364 9.06 30.76 -11.16
C GLN A 364 10.39 30.27 -11.75
N ALA A 365 10.82 29.06 -11.39
CA ALA A 365 12.04 28.47 -11.93
C ALA A 365 11.96 28.23 -13.45
N TYR A 366 10.83 27.72 -13.96
CA TYR A 366 10.60 27.61 -15.40
C TYR A 366 10.67 28.97 -16.09
N ALA A 367 9.96 29.98 -15.57
CA ALA A 367 9.97 31.33 -16.14
C ALA A 367 11.38 31.94 -16.15
N ALA A 368 12.14 31.80 -15.06
CA ALA A 368 13.53 32.25 -14.97
C ALA A 368 14.46 31.55 -15.97
N ALA A 369 14.20 30.28 -16.27
CA ALA A 369 14.90 29.52 -17.32
C ALA A 369 14.41 29.83 -18.74
N GLY A 370 13.59 30.88 -18.91
CA GLY A 370 13.05 31.32 -20.19
C GLY A 370 11.87 30.48 -20.69
N TRP A 371 11.16 29.78 -19.82
CA TRP A 371 9.94 29.04 -20.12
C TRP A 371 8.74 29.65 -19.40
N PRO A 372 8.02 30.59 -20.06
CA PRO A 372 6.84 31.21 -19.48
C PRO A 372 5.83 30.16 -19.02
N THR A 373 5.25 30.37 -17.83
CA THR A 373 4.43 29.35 -17.16
C THR A 373 3.03 29.85 -16.84
N LEU A 374 2.03 29.13 -17.35
CA LEU A 374 0.62 29.28 -16.98
C LEU A 374 0.25 28.25 -15.91
N VAL A 375 -0.02 28.71 -14.69
CA VAL A 375 -0.50 27.86 -13.59
C VAL A 375 -2.02 27.81 -13.61
N VAL A 376 -2.57 26.62 -13.83
CA VAL A 376 -4.00 26.33 -13.86
C VAL A 376 -4.42 25.75 -12.51
N SER A 377 -4.88 26.65 -11.63
CA SER A 377 -5.26 26.33 -10.25
C SER A 377 -6.71 25.88 -10.14
N ALA A 378 -6.92 24.60 -9.86
CA ALA A 378 -8.23 24.00 -9.66
C ALA A 378 -8.74 24.23 -8.22
N ARG A 379 -9.95 24.75 -8.04
CA ARG A 379 -10.56 24.96 -6.71
C ARG A 379 -11.98 24.41 -6.66
N ASP A 380 -12.36 23.90 -5.49
CA ASP A 380 -13.75 23.50 -5.24
C ASP A 380 -14.67 24.76 -5.28
N PRO A 381 -15.97 24.63 -5.64
CA PRO A 381 -16.85 25.78 -5.88
C PRO A 381 -16.95 26.78 -4.73
N TRP A 382 -16.80 26.30 -3.50
CA TRP A 382 -16.86 27.10 -2.27
C TRP A 382 -15.51 27.72 -1.87
N ALA A 383 -14.43 27.47 -2.62
CA ALA A 383 -13.10 28.00 -2.36
C ALA A 383 -12.69 29.00 -3.46
N ARG A 384 -12.61 30.29 -3.11
CA ARG A 384 -12.07 31.32 -4.01
C ARG A 384 -10.55 31.43 -3.83
N LEU A 385 -9.83 31.19 -4.93
CA LEU A 385 -8.39 31.39 -5.02
C LEU A 385 -8.03 32.85 -4.69
N ARG A 386 -7.07 33.05 -3.80
CA ARG A 386 -6.42 34.31 -3.48
C ARG A 386 -5.37 34.59 -4.55
N ALA A 387 -5.28 35.84 -5.01
CA ALA A 387 -4.24 36.26 -5.94
C ALA A 387 -2.85 36.10 -5.32
N PRO A 388 -1.98 35.21 -5.83
CA PRO A 388 -0.59 35.17 -5.41
C PRO A 388 0.19 36.33 -6.04
N SER A 389 1.31 36.69 -5.42
CA SER A 389 2.34 37.49 -6.09
C SER A 389 3.12 36.57 -7.02
N VAL A 390 3.27 36.96 -8.28
CA VAL A 390 3.97 36.20 -9.31
C VAL A 390 4.91 37.13 -10.09
N PRO A 391 6.11 36.66 -10.47
CA PRO A 391 7.02 37.46 -11.29
C PRO A 391 6.55 37.53 -12.74
N GLU A 392 7.26 38.32 -13.53
CA GLU A 392 7.13 38.35 -14.98
C GLU A 392 7.32 36.93 -15.57
N GLY A 393 6.53 36.59 -16.59
CA GLY A 393 6.55 35.25 -17.20
C GLY A 393 5.79 34.17 -16.43
N VAL A 394 5.10 34.50 -15.33
CA VAL A 394 4.19 33.59 -14.63
C VAL A 394 2.78 34.18 -14.55
N ALA A 395 1.78 33.41 -14.96
CA ALA A 395 0.37 33.77 -14.83
C ALA A 395 -0.42 32.66 -14.13
N VAL A 396 -1.44 33.03 -13.36
CA VAL A 396 -2.28 32.11 -12.60
C VAL A 396 -3.73 32.29 -13.02
N VAL A 397 -4.33 31.19 -13.46
CA VAL A 397 -5.75 31.11 -13.79
C VAL A 397 -6.46 30.14 -12.85
N SER A 398 -7.68 30.46 -12.47
CA SER A 398 -8.52 29.64 -11.60
C SER A 398 -9.57 28.91 -12.43
N ARG A 399 -9.84 27.65 -12.06
CA ARG A 399 -10.90 26.83 -12.63
C ARG A 399 -11.65 26.01 -11.57
N PRO A 400 -12.88 25.55 -11.86
CA PRO A 400 -13.55 24.56 -11.02
C PRO A 400 -12.78 23.24 -10.99
N ASN A 401 -12.74 22.60 -9.82
CA ASN A 401 -12.05 21.34 -9.59
C ASN A 401 -12.80 20.15 -10.19
N SER A 402 -12.66 19.98 -11.51
CA SER A 402 -13.19 18.84 -12.27
C SER A 402 -12.09 18.16 -13.08
N ALA A 403 -12.18 16.84 -13.26
CA ALA A 403 -11.34 16.05 -14.14
C ALA A 403 -9.81 16.06 -13.89
N TYR A 404 -9.38 16.31 -12.64
CA TYR A 404 -7.97 16.29 -12.22
C TYR A 404 -7.06 17.13 -13.15
N ASP A 405 -5.79 16.75 -13.28
CA ASP A 405 -4.76 17.49 -14.01
C ASP A 405 -5.05 17.57 -15.51
N PHE A 406 -5.52 16.47 -16.11
CA PHE A 406 -5.98 16.44 -17.51
C PHE A 406 -7.12 17.42 -17.77
N GLY A 407 -8.00 17.62 -16.79
CA GLY A 407 -9.06 18.63 -16.85
C GLY A 407 -8.51 20.06 -16.88
N SER A 408 -7.43 20.32 -16.16
CA SER A 408 -6.74 21.60 -16.17
C SER A 408 -6.07 21.85 -17.53
N TRP A 409 -5.40 20.85 -18.11
CA TRP A 409 -4.81 20.99 -19.44
C TRP A 409 -5.86 21.14 -20.55
N ARG A 410 -6.95 20.36 -20.50
CA ARG A 410 -8.09 20.54 -21.42
C ARG A 410 -8.63 21.97 -21.36
N ASP A 411 -8.92 22.48 -20.16
CA ASP A 411 -9.53 23.80 -20.02
C ASP A 411 -8.55 24.90 -20.47
N ALA A 412 -7.24 24.74 -20.26
CA ALA A 412 -6.22 25.65 -20.79
C ALA A 412 -6.15 25.62 -22.31
N LEU A 413 -6.07 24.44 -22.92
CA LEU A 413 -6.05 24.28 -24.39
C LEU A 413 -7.35 24.79 -25.04
N GLY A 414 -8.49 24.62 -24.37
CA GLY A 414 -9.78 25.12 -24.86
C GLY A 414 -9.95 26.63 -24.72
N ALA A 415 -9.49 27.22 -23.62
CA ALA A 415 -9.57 28.66 -23.39
C ALA A 415 -8.49 29.45 -24.14
N TYR A 416 -7.33 28.83 -24.38
CA TYR A 416 -6.19 29.42 -25.07
C TYR A 416 -5.70 28.48 -26.19
N PRO A 417 -6.44 28.35 -27.32
CA PRO A 417 -6.10 27.43 -28.41
C PRO A 417 -4.71 27.65 -29.00
N GLN A 418 -4.17 28.87 -28.91
CA GLN A 418 -2.81 29.18 -29.35
C GLN A 418 -1.72 28.41 -28.58
N ILE A 419 -2.03 27.82 -27.41
CA ILE A 419 -1.11 26.90 -26.73
C ILE A 419 -0.86 25.68 -27.62
N ALA A 420 -1.91 25.12 -28.23
CA ALA A 420 -1.83 23.85 -28.95
C ALA A 420 -0.99 23.93 -30.24
N THR A 421 -0.77 25.13 -30.77
CA THR A 421 -0.02 25.38 -32.01
C THR A 421 1.43 25.77 -31.78
N LYS A 422 1.89 25.87 -30.52
CA LYS A 422 3.27 26.25 -30.19
C LYS A 422 4.28 25.17 -30.57
N ASP A 423 5.52 25.59 -30.81
CA ASP A 423 6.63 24.70 -31.14
C ASP A 423 7.00 23.77 -30.01
N ARG A 424 6.87 24.24 -28.76
CA ARG A 424 7.08 23.43 -27.55
C ARG A 424 6.04 23.74 -26.47
N VAL A 425 5.32 22.71 -26.02
CA VAL A 425 4.38 22.81 -24.91
C VAL A 425 4.76 21.78 -23.85
N VAL A 426 4.97 22.22 -22.62
CA VAL A 426 5.14 21.32 -21.47
C VAL A 426 3.84 21.30 -20.67
N LEU A 427 3.26 20.12 -20.48
CA LEU A 427 2.14 19.89 -19.56
C LEU A 427 2.68 19.21 -18.30
N THR A 428 2.54 19.85 -17.15
CA THR A 428 3.04 19.35 -15.86
C THR A 428 2.01 19.54 -14.76
N ASN A 429 2.25 19.01 -13.56
CA ASN A 429 1.34 19.13 -12.42
C ASN A 429 2.04 19.19 -11.06
N ASP A 430 1.29 19.52 -10.01
CA ASP A 430 1.78 19.67 -8.64
C ASP A 430 1.99 18.33 -7.88
N SER A 431 2.05 17.21 -8.61
CA SER A 431 2.37 15.89 -8.03
C SER A 431 3.89 15.64 -7.91
N ILE A 432 4.71 16.59 -8.35
CA ILE A 432 6.15 16.66 -8.14
C ILE A 432 6.49 17.85 -7.22
N GLU A 433 7.59 17.72 -6.48
CA GLU A 433 8.13 18.72 -5.56
C GLU A 433 9.54 19.08 -6.03
N GLY A 434 9.89 20.37 -5.92
CA GLY A 434 11.13 20.94 -6.45
C GLY A 434 10.92 22.33 -7.06
N PRO A 435 11.87 22.81 -7.89
CA PRO A 435 13.11 22.13 -8.24
C PRO A 435 14.16 22.16 -7.11
N ALA A 436 15.03 21.15 -7.07
CA ALA A 436 16.19 20.99 -6.17
C ALA A 436 17.50 21.51 -6.79
N GLY A 437 17.41 22.38 -7.81
CA GLY A 437 18.57 22.76 -8.61
C GLY A 437 18.19 23.38 -9.96
N PRO A 438 19.19 23.62 -10.84
CA PRO A 438 18.97 24.16 -12.17
C PRO A 438 18.06 23.26 -13.03
N LEU A 439 17.34 23.89 -13.97
CA LEU A 439 16.47 23.19 -14.91
C LEU A 439 17.18 22.84 -16.23
N ASP A 440 18.46 23.17 -16.37
CA ASP A 440 19.20 23.13 -17.65
C ASP A 440 19.15 21.75 -18.31
N GLU A 441 19.39 20.67 -17.57
CA GLU A 441 19.36 19.29 -18.10
C GLU A 441 17.95 18.93 -18.60
N LEU A 442 16.92 19.13 -17.77
CA LEU A 442 15.53 18.85 -18.14
C LEU A 442 15.10 19.64 -19.38
N LEU A 443 15.42 20.93 -19.43
CA LEU A 443 15.03 21.79 -20.53
C LEU A 443 15.89 21.57 -21.78
N GLY A 444 17.15 21.16 -21.62
CA GLY A 444 18.02 20.72 -22.70
C GLY A 444 17.44 19.52 -23.42
N ARG A 445 17.11 18.45 -22.68
CA ARG A 445 16.46 17.25 -23.23
C ARG A 445 15.16 17.54 -23.96
N ILE A 446 14.32 18.43 -23.42
CA ILE A 446 13.06 18.84 -24.07
C ILE A 446 13.31 19.64 -25.37
N LYS A 447 14.39 20.42 -25.44
CA LYS A 447 14.75 21.17 -26.65
C LYS A 447 15.33 20.25 -27.73
N GLU A 448 16.20 19.31 -27.32
CA GLU A 448 16.99 18.44 -28.20
C GLU A 448 16.21 17.25 -28.73
N THR A 449 15.19 16.76 -28.01
CA THR A 449 14.37 15.64 -28.49
C THR A 449 13.65 15.99 -29.80
N GLU A 450 13.66 15.03 -30.72
CA GLU A 450 12.88 15.05 -31.97
C GLU A 450 11.50 14.40 -31.80
N ALA A 451 11.17 13.91 -30.60
CA ALA A 451 9.89 13.28 -30.32
C ALA A 451 8.74 14.29 -30.43
N ASN A 452 7.61 13.85 -30.98
CA ASN A 452 6.39 14.65 -30.99
C ASN A 452 5.75 14.68 -29.61
N VAL A 453 5.83 13.56 -28.88
CA VAL A 453 5.34 13.42 -27.50
C VAL A 453 6.47 12.85 -26.66
N TRP A 454 6.81 13.55 -25.60
CA TRP A 454 7.91 13.19 -24.71
C TRP A 454 7.44 13.22 -23.27
N GLY A 455 7.95 12.32 -22.43
CA GLY A 455 7.70 12.34 -20.98
C GLY A 455 8.97 12.04 -20.22
N VAL A 456 9.07 12.49 -18.96
CA VAL A 456 10.30 12.31 -18.15
C VAL A 456 10.68 10.83 -18.05
N THR A 457 9.70 9.96 -17.80
CA THR A 457 9.87 8.51 -17.73
C THR A 457 8.66 7.81 -18.33
N LEU A 458 8.82 6.54 -18.67
CA LEU A 458 7.73 5.65 -19.06
C LEU A 458 7.50 4.55 -18.02
N ASN A 459 6.34 3.93 -18.09
CA ASN A 459 6.01 2.72 -17.36
C ASN A 459 5.79 1.57 -18.35
N PRO A 460 6.49 0.43 -18.23
CA PRO A 460 6.31 -0.70 -19.13
C PRO A 460 4.99 -1.46 -18.93
N ARG A 461 4.29 -1.27 -17.79
CA ARG A 461 3.11 -2.06 -17.41
C ARG A 461 1.90 -1.19 -17.07
N PRO A 462 0.66 -1.61 -17.36
CA PRO A 462 0.25 -2.87 -18.03
C PRO A 462 0.50 -2.87 -19.54
N ARG A 463 0.71 -1.70 -20.14
CA ARG A 463 1.29 -1.49 -21.49
C ARG A 463 2.26 -0.32 -21.36
N ARG A 464 3.22 -0.21 -22.28
CA ARG A 464 4.17 0.92 -22.34
C ARG A 464 3.40 2.25 -22.44
N HIS A 465 3.60 3.15 -21.48
CA HIS A 465 3.00 4.49 -21.51
C HIS A 465 3.87 5.53 -20.79
N LEU A 466 3.77 6.79 -21.20
CA LEU A 466 4.44 7.89 -20.52
C LEU A 466 3.75 8.25 -19.21
N HIS A 467 4.53 8.60 -18.18
CA HIS A 467 3.98 9.17 -16.95
C HIS A 467 3.54 10.62 -17.16
N SER A 468 2.32 10.97 -16.73
CA SER A 468 1.75 12.30 -17.00
C SER A 468 2.19 13.42 -16.06
N PHE A 469 3.12 13.17 -15.12
CA PHE A 469 3.54 14.22 -14.19
C PHE A 469 4.34 15.34 -14.87
N LEU A 470 4.96 15.06 -16.01
CA LEU A 470 5.55 16.04 -16.91
C LEU A 470 5.66 15.45 -18.31
N LEU A 471 4.98 16.08 -19.27
CA LEU A 471 4.95 15.74 -20.68
C LEU A 471 5.37 16.95 -21.51
N ALA A 472 6.08 16.74 -22.60
CA ALA A 472 6.41 17.76 -23.58
C ALA A 472 5.87 17.37 -24.96
N PHE A 473 5.42 18.37 -25.71
CA PHE A 473 4.83 18.21 -27.04
C PHE A 473 5.53 19.16 -28.01
N ALA A 474 5.84 18.67 -29.21
CA ALA A 474 6.59 19.40 -30.21
C ALA A 474 5.77 19.67 -31.49
N GLY A 475 6.08 20.78 -32.16
CA GLY A 475 5.62 21.07 -33.53
C GLY A 475 4.11 21.22 -33.68
N GLY A 476 3.44 21.78 -32.67
CA GLY A 476 1.99 21.99 -32.68
C GLY A 476 1.16 20.70 -32.72
N VAL A 477 1.71 19.56 -32.30
CA VAL A 477 1.02 18.26 -32.38
C VAL A 477 -0.27 18.21 -31.54
N LEU A 478 -0.39 19.03 -30.51
CA LEU A 478 -1.60 19.16 -29.69
C LEU A 478 -2.80 19.72 -30.46
N ALA A 479 -2.57 20.46 -31.55
CA ALA A 479 -3.62 20.96 -32.43
C ALA A 479 -4.08 19.92 -33.47
N ARG A 480 -3.38 18.78 -33.60
CA ARG A 480 -3.63 17.74 -34.59
C ARG A 480 -4.38 16.57 -33.98
N GLU A 481 -5.12 15.85 -34.80
CA GLU A 481 -5.69 14.57 -34.40
C GLU A 481 -4.58 13.51 -34.29
N PRO A 482 -4.69 12.57 -33.34
CA PRO A 482 -5.81 12.36 -32.41
C PRO A 482 -5.70 13.17 -31.11
N LEU A 483 -4.58 13.84 -30.84
CA LEU A 483 -4.32 14.51 -29.56
C LEU A 483 -5.31 15.63 -29.24
N ARG A 484 -5.70 16.43 -30.25
CA ARG A 484 -6.73 17.47 -30.10
C ARG A 484 -8.04 16.89 -29.54
N ASN A 485 -8.50 15.78 -30.11
CA ASN A 485 -9.74 15.14 -29.71
C ASN A 485 -9.60 14.47 -28.33
N PHE A 486 -8.47 13.81 -28.09
CA PHE A 486 -8.15 13.23 -26.78
C PHE A 486 -8.29 14.26 -25.66
N PHE A 487 -7.66 15.44 -25.78
CA PHE A 487 -7.76 16.48 -24.75
C PHE A 487 -9.16 17.08 -24.65
N ALA A 488 -9.83 17.34 -25.79
CA ALA A 488 -11.19 17.86 -25.81
C ALA A 488 -12.19 16.94 -25.09
N GLU A 489 -11.99 15.63 -25.17
CA GLU A 489 -12.88 14.60 -24.62
C GLU A 489 -12.58 14.22 -23.17
N VAL A 490 -11.56 14.79 -22.52
CA VAL A 490 -11.26 14.54 -21.10
C VAL A 490 -12.49 14.81 -20.24
N LYS A 491 -12.91 13.82 -19.45
CA LYS A 491 -14.07 13.83 -18.55
C LYS A 491 -13.64 13.66 -17.09
N ALA A 492 -14.54 13.95 -16.15
CA ALA A 492 -14.25 13.68 -14.75
C ALA A 492 -14.23 12.17 -14.51
N GLN A 493 -13.21 11.69 -13.81
CA GLN A 493 -13.06 10.28 -13.46
C GLN A 493 -13.25 10.08 -11.95
N PRO A 494 -13.80 8.94 -11.51
CA PRO A 494 -14.10 8.70 -10.10
C PRO A 494 -12.85 8.39 -9.26
N SER A 495 -11.72 8.01 -9.88
CA SER A 495 -10.52 7.61 -9.16
C SER A 495 -9.22 7.92 -9.91
N LYS A 496 -8.09 8.01 -9.19
CA LYS A 496 -6.74 8.13 -9.79
C LYS A 496 -6.37 6.93 -10.67
N LYS A 497 -6.80 5.71 -10.29
CA LYS A 497 -6.58 4.51 -11.10
C LYS A 497 -7.31 4.62 -12.46
N SER A 498 -8.49 5.24 -12.46
CA SER A 498 -9.23 5.55 -13.68
C SER A 498 -8.54 6.62 -14.52
N VAL A 499 -7.89 7.61 -13.91
CA VAL A 499 -7.06 8.61 -14.63
C VAL A 499 -5.89 7.93 -15.35
N ILE A 500 -5.14 7.04 -14.68
CA ILE A 500 -4.06 6.26 -15.32
C ILE A 500 -4.61 5.40 -16.46
N GLY A 501 -5.70 4.67 -16.18
CA GLY A 501 -6.33 3.75 -17.12
C GLY A 501 -6.87 4.42 -18.40
N PHE A 502 -7.56 5.56 -18.26
CA PHE A 502 -8.20 6.25 -19.39
C PHE A 502 -7.29 7.28 -20.05
N TYR A 503 -6.38 7.92 -19.31
CA TYR A 503 -5.64 9.07 -19.83
C TYR A 503 -4.15 8.81 -20.05
N GLU A 504 -3.42 8.20 -19.12
CA GLU A 504 -1.98 7.94 -19.36
C GLU A 504 -1.78 6.85 -20.43
N LEU A 505 -2.51 5.75 -20.30
CA LEU A 505 -2.56 4.70 -21.33
C LEU A 505 -3.19 5.21 -22.63
N GLY A 506 -4.29 5.95 -22.53
CA GLY A 506 -5.02 6.46 -23.69
C GLY A 506 -4.22 7.47 -24.51
N LEU A 507 -3.47 8.36 -23.86
CA LEU A 507 -2.64 9.37 -24.53
C LEU A 507 -1.51 8.71 -25.33
N THR A 508 -0.79 7.78 -24.71
CA THR A 508 0.32 7.10 -25.38
C THR A 508 -0.22 6.24 -26.53
N ALA A 509 -1.31 5.51 -26.31
CA ALA A 509 -1.95 4.72 -27.36
C ALA A 509 -2.41 5.58 -28.54
N ALA A 510 -3.05 6.73 -28.28
CA ALA A 510 -3.47 7.66 -29.33
C ALA A 510 -2.26 8.21 -30.11
N ALA A 511 -1.15 8.50 -29.43
CA ALA A 511 0.06 8.95 -30.10
C ALA A 511 0.69 7.84 -30.98
N ASP A 512 0.78 6.62 -30.45
CA ASP A 512 1.32 5.45 -31.16
C ASP A 512 0.45 5.09 -32.39
N GLU A 513 -0.88 5.07 -32.23
CA GLU A 513 -1.83 4.81 -33.32
C GLU A 513 -1.74 5.83 -34.46
N ALA A 514 -1.33 7.06 -34.14
CA ALA A 514 -1.14 8.13 -35.10
C ALA A 514 0.27 8.16 -35.72
N GLY A 515 1.13 7.21 -35.38
CA GLY A 515 2.52 7.16 -35.85
C GLY A 515 3.38 8.33 -35.34
N LEU A 516 2.99 8.95 -34.23
CA LEU A 516 3.78 10.01 -33.60
C LEU A 516 5.01 9.41 -32.92
N ARG A 517 6.13 10.13 -32.94
CA ARG A 517 7.34 9.71 -32.22
C ARG A 517 7.15 9.95 -30.72
N VAL A 518 7.17 8.88 -29.93
CA VAL A 518 6.97 8.89 -28.47
C VAL A 518 8.21 8.41 -27.72
N GLU A 519 8.80 9.27 -26.89
CA GLU A 519 10.05 9.00 -26.18
C GLU A 519 9.97 9.31 -24.67
N ALA A 520 10.82 8.62 -23.90
CA ALA A 520 11.07 8.94 -22.50
C ALA A 520 12.40 9.68 -22.36
N GLY A 521 12.44 10.64 -21.43
CA GLY A 521 13.60 11.48 -21.15
C GLY A 521 14.74 10.77 -20.45
N TRP A 522 14.41 9.93 -19.47
CA TRP A 522 15.33 9.07 -18.76
C TRP A 522 14.83 7.64 -18.85
N THR A 523 15.69 6.76 -19.32
CA THR A 523 15.38 5.33 -19.47
C THR A 523 15.95 4.53 -18.30
N ALA A 524 15.42 3.33 -18.07
CA ALA A 524 15.94 2.44 -17.04
C ALA A 524 17.41 2.06 -17.32
N ASP A 525 17.74 1.85 -18.60
CA ASP A 525 19.09 1.55 -19.08
C ASP A 525 20.07 2.68 -18.76
N GLU A 526 19.70 3.93 -19.10
CA GLU A 526 20.51 5.12 -18.77
C GLU A 526 20.77 5.27 -17.27
N LEU A 527 19.76 4.98 -16.45
CA LEU A 527 19.88 5.09 -14.99
C LEU A 527 20.54 3.87 -14.34
N GLY A 528 20.89 2.83 -15.10
CA GLY A 528 21.47 1.60 -14.57
C GLY A 528 20.52 0.80 -13.66
N VAL A 529 19.20 0.92 -13.86
CA VAL A 529 18.19 0.24 -13.06
C VAL A 529 17.41 -0.79 -13.89
N PRO A 530 16.80 -1.83 -13.27
CA PRO A 530 16.01 -2.80 -14.01
C PRO A 530 14.86 -2.16 -14.80
N GLU A 531 14.58 -2.66 -16.01
CA GLU A 531 13.52 -2.11 -16.90
C GLU A 531 12.13 -2.04 -16.22
N ALA A 532 11.82 -2.99 -15.33
CA ALA A 532 10.57 -3.03 -14.60
C ALA A 532 10.44 -1.99 -13.47
N THR A 533 11.49 -1.20 -13.22
CA THR A 533 11.54 -0.21 -12.13
C THR A 533 10.55 0.92 -12.39
N LEU A 534 9.71 1.21 -11.41
CA LEU A 534 8.91 2.43 -11.42
C LEU A 534 9.81 3.61 -11.05
N ILE A 535 10.55 4.12 -12.04
CA ILE A 535 11.64 5.09 -11.87
C ILE A 535 11.27 6.25 -10.94
N PRO A 536 10.15 6.98 -11.12
CA PRO A 536 9.85 8.16 -10.30
C PRO A 536 9.60 7.87 -8.81
N ILE A 537 9.49 6.60 -8.43
CA ILE A 537 9.22 6.15 -7.07
C ILE A 537 10.41 5.42 -6.48
N TYR A 538 10.96 4.43 -7.18
CA TYR A 538 11.99 3.54 -6.63
C TYR A 538 13.41 3.87 -7.08
N ALA A 539 13.58 4.66 -8.14
CA ALA A 539 14.88 5.14 -8.61
C ALA A 539 14.91 6.68 -8.63
N TRP A 540 14.35 7.31 -7.58
CA TRP A 540 14.21 8.77 -7.52
C TRP A 540 15.55 9.46 -7.27
N GLN A 541 16.51 8.78 -6.63
CA GLN A 541 17.85 9.33 -6.37
C GLN A 541 18.65 9.37 -7.66
N GLU A 542 18.69 8.25 -8.36
CA GLU A 542 19.33 8.07 -9.66
C GLU A 542 18.75 9.04 -10.69
N LEU A 543 17.42 9.20 -10.71
CA LEU A 543 16.76 10.17 -11.58
C LEU A 543 17.19 11.62 -11.25
N MET A 544 17.32 11.98 -9.97
CA MET A 544 17.81 13.31 -9.58
C MET A 544 19.29 13.52 -9.91
N ASP A 545 20.13 12.51 -9.65
CA ASP A 545 21.56 12.55 -9.94
C ASP A 545 21.82 12.63 -11.44
N ALA A 546 20.94 12.05 -12.27
CA ALA A 546 20.92 12.20 -13.72
C ALA A 546 20.33 13.54 -14.20
N GLY A 547 20.09 14.50 -13.30
CA GLY A 547 19.74 15.88 -13.62
C GLY A 547 18.24 16.17 -13.75
N PHE A 548 17.34 15.27 -13.32
CA PHE A 548 15.93 15.63 -13.17
C PHE A 548 15.68 16.33 -11.82
N PRO A 549 15.32 17.63 -11.80
CA PRO A 549 15.42 18.44 -10.58
C PRO A 549 14.20 18.31 -9.65
N PHE A 550 13.35 17.30 -9.83
CA PHE A 550 12.12 17.14 -9.04
C PHE A 550 11.96 15.73 -8.50
N VAL A 551 11.15 15.58 -7.44
CA VAL A 551 10.76 14.28 -6.88
C VAL A 551 9.24 14.13 -6.83
N LYS A 552 8.72 12.90 -6.81
CA LYS A 552 7.28 12.70 -6.59
C LYS A 552 6.87 13.12 -5.18
N ARG A 553 5.88 13.99 -5.08
CA ARG A 553 5.25 14.44 -3.81
C ARG A 553 4.79 13.30 -2.91
N VAL A 554 4.48 12.14 -3.50
CA VAL A 554 4.06 10.96 -2.73
C VAL A 554 5.15 10.49 -1.77
N LEU A 555 6.42 10.69 -2.14
CA LEU A 555 7.59 10.32 -1.33
C LEU A 555 7.67 11.14 -0.05
N LEU A 556 7.23 12.41 -0.09
CA LEU A 556 7.16 13.28 1.09
C LEU A 556 5.88 13.09 1.93
N THR A 557 4.78 12.62 1.32
CA THR A 557 3.46 12.65 1.97
C THR A 557 2.97 11.29 2.47
N GLN A 558 3.37 10.19 1.84
CA GLN A 558 2.92 8.85 2.25
C GLN A 558 3.84 8.26 3.33
N SER A 559 3.25 7.66 4.36
CA SER A 559 4.00 7.12 5.51
C SER A 559 4.96 5.99 5.13
N ARG A 560 4.71 5.27 4.03
CA ARG A 560 5.61 4.20 3.54
C ARG A 560 7.00 4.70 3.13
N PHE A 561 7.12 5.99 2.79
CA PHE A 561 8.39 6.61 2.39
C PHE A 561 8.99 7.49 3.50
N ALA A 562 8.49 7.37 4.74
CA ALA A 562 8.93 8.22 5.86
C ALA A 562 10.45 8.19 6.06
N ALA A 563 11.10 7.05 5.81
CA ALA A 563 12.55 6.90 5.93
C ALA A 563 13.34 7.74 4.90
N TRP A 564 12.78 7.99 3.71
CA TRP A 564 13.45 8.76 2.66
C TRP A 564 13.25 10.28 2.81
N ARG A 565 12.26 10.72 3.59
CA ARG A 565 11.89 12.15 3.67
C ARG A 565 13.04 13.06 4.08
N PRO A 566 13.83 12.76 5.13
CA PRO A 566 14.92 13.66 5.51
C PRO A 566 15.95 13.84 4.39
N VAL A 567 16.25 12.78 3.65
CA VAL A 567 17.19 12.82 2.53
C VAL A 567 16.62 13.63 1.37
N ILE A 568 15.34 13.42 1.04
CA ILE A 568 14.65 14.17 -0.01
C ILE A 568 14.57 15.67 0.34
N GLU A 569 14.19 16.00 1.58
CA GLU A 569 14.08 17.38 2.06
C GLU A 569 15.45 18.07 2.00
N ALA A 570 16.52 17.41 2.47
CA ALA A 570 17.88 17.95 2.36
C ALA A 570 18.29 18.22 0.91
N ARG A 571 17.92 17.33 -0.03
CA ARG A 571 18.21 17.52 -1.46
C ARG A 571 17.39 18.64 -2.08
N LEU A 572 16.14 18.84 -1.66
CA LEU A 572 15.27 19.93 -2.13
C LEU A 572 15.68 21.32 -1.58
N GLU A 573 16.44 21.36 -0.49
CA GLU A 573 16.93 22.58 0.16
C GLU A 573 18.37 22.95 -0.27
N ALA A 574 19.13 21.99 -0.78
CA ALA A 574 20.45 22.19 -1.40
C ALA A 574 20.31 22.95 -2.73
#